data_AF-A0A1G1JXD4-F1
#
_entry.id   AF-A0A1G1JXD4-F1
#
_cell.length_a   1.000
_cell.length_b   1.000
_cell.length_c   1.000
_cell.angle_alpha   90.00
_cell.angle_beta   90.00
_cell.angle_gamma   90.00
#
_symmetry.space_group_name_H-M   'P 1'
#
loop_
_entity.id
_entity.type
_entity.pdbx_description
1 polymer ?
#
loop_
_entity_poly.entity_id
_entity_poly.type
_entity_poly.pdbx_seq_one_letter_code
_entity_poly.pdbx_strand_id
1 'polypeptide(L)'
;MLTDTYKRESDVLDMIIRTYVETAEPVGSRFVARQLGFSSATIRNVMADLEEAGLIMHPHTSAGRIPTDKGYRLYIDSLMRKRTVSESIAGTIRQQYEATIRSLEDVMERTSRLISSLTNQVGVALYPTTGKVYLDGTSHIIEQPEFKDLKKLYAIIKYLEEKTNLLNLLSEESFNDGLTVHIGDENHLSYLKECSVVTRGYRLRGKPAGRLGVIGPKRMVYEKVIPTIELLGDMVTGILEELDG
;
A
#
# COMPACT_ATOMS: atom_id res chain seq x y z
N MET A 1 -9.20 2.17 27.72
CA MET A 1 -8.14 3.19 27.90
C MET A 1 -6.82 2.54 27.52
N LEU A 2 -6.16 3.02 26.47
CA LEU A 2 -4.75 2.68 26.24
C LEU A 2 -3.95 3.31 27.39
N THR A 3 -3.00 2.57 27.98
CA THR A 3 -2.10 3.17 28.97
C THR A 3 -1.21 4.22 28.28
N ASP A 4 -0.72 5.20 29.03
CA ASP A 4 0.15 6.26 28.49
C ASP A 4 1.41 5.69 27.80
N THR A 5 1.88 4.53 28.27
CA THR A 5 2.97 3.75 27.65
C THR A 5 2.60 3.22 26.27
N TYR A 6 1.45 2.55 26.13
CA TYR A 6 1.01 2.01 24.82
C TYR A 6 0.79 3.10 23.78
N LYS A 7 0.29 4.27 24.22
CA LYS A 7 0.14 5.42 23.32
C LYS A 7 1.50 5.91 22.81
N ARG A 8 2.50 6.01 23.69
CA ARG A 8 3.86 6.45 23.35
C ARG A 8 4.56 5.48 22.39
N GLU A 9 4.47 4.18 22.62
CA GLU A 9 5.02 3.16 21.72
C GLU A 9 4.44 3.29 20.30
N SER A 10 3.11 3.47 20.21
CA SER A 10 2.44 3.71 18.93
C SER A 10 2.92 5.00 18.26
N ASP A 11 3.01 6.11 19.01
CA ASP A 11 3.45 7.40 18.45
C ASP A 11 4.91 7.33 17.94
N VAL A 12 5.78 6.60 18.65
CA VAL A 12 7.17 6.36 18.25
C VAL A 12 7.24 5.49 17.00
N LEU A 13 6.48 4.39 16.95
CA LEU A 13 6.45 3.50 15.78
C LEU A 13 5.92 4.24 14.54
N ASP A 14 4.81 4.97 14.68
CA ASP A 14 4.22 5.78 13.60
C ASP A 14 5.24 6.81 13.07
N MET A 15 5.97 7.50 13.97
CA MET A 15 7.01 8.46 13.59
C MET A 15 8.16 7.79 12.82
N ILE A 16 8.63 6.63 13.28
CA ILE A 16 9.71 5.88 12.60
C ILE A 16 9.25 5.46 11.20
N ILE A 17 8.06 4.90 11.07
CA ILE A 17 7.53 4.43 9.78
C ILE A 17 7.37 5.59 8.81
N ARG A 18 6.72 6.69 9.21
CA ARG A 18 6.54 7.86 8.34
C ARG A 18 7.87 8.44 7.87
N THR A 19 8.82 8.57 8.79
CA THR A 19 10.15 9.09 8.46
C THR A 19 10.86 8.15 7.48
N TYR A 20 10.79 6.84 7.70
CA TYR A 20 11.44 5.88 6.80
C TYR A 20 10.75 5.79 5.43
N VAL A 21 9.43 5.93 5.37
CA VAL A 21 8.65 6.08 4.12
C VAL A 21 9.16 7.27 3.30
N GLU A 22 9.40 8.39 3.96
CA GLU A 22 9.85 9.63 3.32
C GLU A 22 11.33 9.58 2.90
N THR A 23 12.22 9.08 3.76
CA THR A 23 13.67 9.23 3.56
C THR A 23 14.37 7.99 3.03
N ALA A 24 13.79 6.79 3.23
CA ALA A 24 14.46 5.50 3.08
C ALA A 24 15.75 5.37 3.92
N GLU A 25 15.89 6.16 4.99
CA GLU A 25 17.07 6.17 5.85
C GLU A 25 16.74 5.69 7.28
N PRO A 26 17.64 4.92 7.93
CA PRO A 26 17.43 4.47 9.31
C PRO A 26 17.20 5.62 10.28
N VAL A 27 16.15 5.51 11.09
CA VAL A 27 15.67 6.60 11.95
C VAL A 27 16.34 6.57 13.32
N GLY A 28 16.98 7.68 13.71
CA GLY A 28 17.68 7.80 14.99
C GLY A 28 16.80 8.32 16.12
N SER A 29 17.03 7.82 17.34
CA SER A 29 16.31 8.25 18.56
C SER A 29 16.36 9.75 18.82
N ARG A 30 17.45 10.45 18.46
CA ARG A 30 17.56 11.91 18.60
C ARG A 30 16.56 12.67 17.71
N PHE A 31 16.32 12.16 16.50
CA PHE A 31 15.36 12.77 15.58
C PHE A 31 13.94 12.60 16.12
N VAL A 32 13.55 11.38 16.46
CA VAL A 32 12.22 11.06 17.00
C VAL A 32 11.95 11.82 18.31
N ALA A 33 12.94 11.90 19.20
CA ALA A 33 12.87 12.67 20.45
C ALA A 33 12.53 14.15 20.20
N ARG A 34 13.17 14.77 19.20
CA ARG A 34 12.89 16.15 18.82
C ARG A 34 11.47 16.32 18.27
N GLN A 35 11.01 15.38 17.43
CA GLN A 35 9.68 15.46 16.83
C GLN A 35 8.55 15.27 17.84
N LEU A 36 8.74 14.36 18.81
CA LEU A 36 7.71 14.02 19.81
C LEU A 36 7.84 14.79 21.13
N GLY A 37 8.86 15.64 21.29
CA GLY A 37 9.05 16.44 22.50
C GLY A 37 9.51 15.63 23.72
N PHE A 38 10.22 14.52 23.52
CA PHE A 38 10.77 13.67 24.59
C PHE A 38 12.29 13.72 24.67
N SER A 39 12.87 13.16 25.73
CA SER A 39 14.33 13.03 25.82
C SER A 39 14.86 11.92 24.91
N SER A 40 16.10 12.07 24.41
CA SER A 40 16.73 11.02 23.60
C SER A 40 16.91 9.70 24.37
N ALA A 41 17.08 9.74 25.69
CA ALA A 41 17.16 8.52 26.51
C ALA A 41 15.80 7.81 26.58
N THR A 42 14.71 8.56 26.79
CA THR A 42 13.34 8.03 26.80
C THR A 42 13.02 7.32 25.49
N ILE A 43 13.31 7.96 24.35
CA ILE A 43 13.05 7.36 23.04
C ILE A 43 13.94 6.15 22.77
N ARG A 44 15.20 6.14 23.21
CA ARG A 44 16.05 4.94 23.08
C ARG A 44 15.45 3.73 23.78
N ASN A 45 14.90 3.92 24.99
CA ASN A 45 14.26 2.84 25.73
C ASN A 45 13.03 2.33 24.97
N VAL A 46 12.14 3.22 24.53
CA VAL A 46 10.96 2.81 23.74
C VAL A 46 11.36 2.11 22.44
N MET A 47 12.39 2.59 21.75
CA MET A 47 12.89 1.93 20.54
C MET A 47 13.51 0.56 20.84
N ALA A 48 14.10 0.35 22.02
CA ALA A 48 14.57 -0.96 22.45
C ALA A 48 13.38 -1.91 22.68
N ASP A 49 12.31 -1.44 23.34
CA ASP A 49 11.09 -2.22 23.56
C ASP A 49 10.41 -2.61 22.22
N LEU A 50 10.34 -1.67 21.27
CA LEU A 50 9.81 -1.92 19.92
C LEU A 50 10.68 -2.91 19.12
N GLU A 51 12.00 -2.87 19.32
CA GLU A 51 12.94 -3.82 18.70
C GLU A 51 12.82 -5.22 19.31
N GLU A 52 12.70 -5.32 20.64
CA GLU A 52 12.44 -6.58 21.34
C GLU A 52 11.09 -7.19 20.89
N ALA A 53 10.08 -6.36 20.66
CA ALA A 53 8.81 -6.78 20.08
C ALA A 53 8.89 -7.17 18.58
N GLY A 54 10.04 -6.96 17.94
CA GLY A 54 10.29 -7.25 16.53
C GLY A 54 9.58 -6.31 15.54
N LEU A 55 9.16 -5.12 15.99
CA LEU A 55 8.45 -4.13 15.17
C LEU A 55 9.41 -3.23 14.38
N ILE A 56 10.61 -3.03 14.90
CA ILE A 56 11.69 -2.31 14.24
C ILE A 56 12.99 -3.08 14.41
N MET A 57 13.99 -2.80 13.56
CA MET A 57 15.29 -3.48 13.62
C MET A 57 16.44 -2.55 13.26
N HIS A 58 17.64 -2.94 13.67
CA HIS A 58 18.88 -2.41 13.13
C HIS A 58 19.20 -3.02 11.75
N PRO A 59 19.36 -2.24 10.69
CA PRO A 59 19.92 -2.76 9.43
C PRO A 59 21.41 -3.09 9.57
N HIS A 60 22.14 -2.28 10.37
CA HIS A 60 23.56 -2.47 10.72
C HIS A 60 23.83 -1.98 12.16
N THR A 61 24.96 -2.39 12.75
CA THR A 61 25.31 -2.19 14.18
C THR A 61 25.39 -0.74 14.66
N SER A 62 25.57 0.24 13.76
CA SER A 62 25.64 1.68 14.10
C SER A 62 24.52 2.53 13.47
N ALA A 63 23.63 1.91 12.70
CA ALA A 63 22.53 2.61 12.03
C ALA A 63 21.36 2.87 13.00
N GLY A 64 20.47 3.80 12.64
CA GLY A 64 19.16 3.97 13.28
C GLY A 64 18.27 2.71 13.17
N ARG A 65 16.97 2.87 13.38
CA ARG A 65 16.00 1.77 13.21
C ARG A 65 15.24 1.89 11.91
N ILE A 66 14.90 0.75 11.33
CA ILE A 66 13.97 0.64 10.21
C ILE A 66 12.76 -0.22 10.63
N PRO A 67 11.58 -0.01 10.04
CA PRO A 67 10.44 -0.88 10.29
C PRO A 67 10.66 -2.29 9.76
N THR A 68 10.16 -3.30 10.49
CA THR A 68 10.01 -4.66 9.97
C THR A 68 8.65 -4.81 9.29
N ASP A 69 8.43 -5.93 8.60
CA ASP A 69 7.11 -6.26 8.03
C ASP A 69 6.02 -6.29 9.11
N LYS A 70 6.35 -6.79 10.32
CA LYS A 70 5.48 -6.75 11.49
C LYS A 70 5.19 -5.32 11.98
N GLY A 71 6.18 -4.43 11.93
CA GLY A 71 6.01 -3.02 12.23
C GLY A 71 5.03 -2.33 11.28
N TYR A 72 5.21 -2.53 9.98
CA TYR A 72 4.27 -2.05 8.96
C TYR A 72 2.86 -2.61 9.16
N ARG A 73 2.74 -3.91 9.42
CA ARG A 73 1.45 -4.57 9.67
C ARG A 73 0.68 -3.89 10.80
N LEU A 74 1.32 -3.68 11.96
CA LEU A 74 0.68 -3.04 13.12
C LEU A 74 0.27 -1.59 12.83
N TYR A 75 1.10 -0.86 12.09
CA TYR A 75 0.80 0.50 11.64
C TYR A 75 -0.41 0.55 10.70
N ILE A 76 -0.44 -0.32 9.69
CA ILE A 76 -1.52 -0.39 8.69
C ILE A 76 -2.83 -0.82 9.34
N ASP A 77 -2.81 -1.82 10.23
CA ASP A 77 -3.99 -2.23 10.99
C ASP A 77 -4.56 -1.07 11.82
N SER A 78 -3.68 -0.19 12.34
CA SER A 78 -4.07 1.04 13.04
C SER A 78 -4.72 2.06 12.09
N LEU A 79 -4.15 2.26 10.89
CA LEU A 79 -4.73 3.14 9.86
C LEU A 79 -6.12 2.66 9.42
N MET A 80 -6.27 1.36 9.14
CA MET A 80 -7.54 0.78 8.70
C MET A 80 -8.65 0.93 9.75
N ARG A 81 -8.31 0.91 11.06
CA ARG A 81 -9.29 1.17 12.13
C ARG A 81 -9.75 2.63 12.20
N LYS A 82 -8.91 3.58 11.79
CA LYS A 82 -9.21 5.03 11.88
C LYS A 82 -10.14 5.53 10.76
N ARG A 83 -10.41 4.73 9.71
CA ARG A 83 -11.35 5.00 8.60
C ARG A 83 -11.48 6.48 8.20
N THR A 84 -10.39 7.08 7.74
CA THR A 84 -10.43 8.45 7.19
C THR A 84 -10.31 8.40 5.67
N VAL A 85 -11.44 8.48 4.96
CA VAL A 85 -11.41 8.84 3.54
C VAL A 85 -11.20 10.35 3.47
N SER A 86 -10.08 10.78 2.90
CA SER A 86 -9.83 12.21 2.69
C SER A 86 -10.79 12.75 1.63
N GLU A 87 -11.69 13.67 2.01
CA GLU A 87 -12.62 14.31 1.08
C GLU A 87 -11.90 14.97 -0.11
N SER A 88 -10.65 15.41 0.06
CA SER A 88 -9.82 15.97 -1.03
C SER A 88 -9.44 14.95 -2.10
N ILE A 89 -9.19 13.70 -1.70
CA ILE A 89 -8.91 12.58 -2.62
C ILE A 89 -10.20 12.26 -3.39
N ALA A 90 -11.35 12.28 -2.71
CA ALA A 90 -12.66 12.12 -3.34
C ALA A 90 -12.98 13.18 -4.39
N GLY A 91 -12.69 14.45 -4.11
CA GLY A 91 -12.85 15.53 -5.08
C GLY A 91 -12.00 15.32 -6.34
N THR A 92 -10.70 15.03 -6.15
CA THR A 92 -9.77 14.80 -7.27
C THR A 92 -10.19 13.62 -8.14
N ILE A 93 -10.57 12.49 -7.53
CA ILE A 93 -10.96 11.30 -8.28
C ILE A 93 -12.24 11.56 -9.08
N ARG A 94 -13.26 12.19 -8.48
CA ARG A 94 -14.52 12.51 -9.18
C ARG A 94 -14.27 13.39 -10.39
N GLN A 95 -13.49 14.46 -10.25
CA GLN A 95 -13.17 15.38 -11.35
C GLN A 95 -12.46 14.66 -12.52
N GLN A 96 -11.56 13.72 -12.23
CA GLN A 96 -10.85 12.95 -13.26
C GLN A 96 -11.74 11.91 -13.96
N TYR A 97 -12.87 11.54 -13.35
CA TYR A 97 -13.85 10.56 -13.86
C TYR A 97 -15.05 11.17 -14.61
N GLU A 98 -15.21 12.51 -14.65
CA GLU A 98 -16.32 13.20 -15.34
C GLU A 98 -16.31 13.05 -16.88
N ALA A 99 -15.32 12.36 -17.46
CA ALA A 99 -15.27 12.07 -18.89
C ALA A 99 -16.17 10.87 -19.26
N THR A 100 -16.81 10.91 -20.43
CA THR A 100 -17.68 9.84 -20.94
C THR A 100 -16.99 8.48 -20.90
N ILE A 101 -17.49 7.60 -20.02
CA ILE A 101 -17.11 6.19 -19.94
C ILE A 101 -17.86 5.44 -21.03
N ARG A 102 -17.15 4.70 -21.89
CA ARG A 102 -17.76 4.04 -23.07
C ARG A 102 -17.83 2.52 -22.96
N SER A 103 -17.00 1.92 -22.10
CA SER A 103 -16.87 0.48 -21.97
C SER A 103 -16.29 0.09 -20.61
N LEU A 104 -16.40 -1.18 -20.26
CA LEU A 104 -15.74 -1.76 -19.09
C LEU A 104 -14.20 -1.64 -19.19
N GLU A 105 -13.66 -1.90 -20.38
CA GLU A 105 -12.23 -1.74 -20.69
C GLU A 105 -11.74 -0.32 -20.34
N ASP A 106 -12.50 0.70 -20.76
CA ASP A 106 -12.17 2.11 -20.52
C ASP A 106 -12.15 2.42 -19.02
N VAL A 107 -13.09 1.86 -18.25
CA VAL A 107 -13.11 2.00 -16.78
C VAL A 107 -11.82 1.45 -16.21
N MET A 108 -11.48 0.19 -16.53
CA MET A 108 -10.33 -0.47 -15.93
C MET A 108 -8.99 0.21 -16.27
N GLU A 109 -8.80 0.64 -17.52
CA GLU A 109 -7.59 1.33 -17.96
C GLU A 109 -7.45 2.73 -17.33
N ARG A 110 -8.57 3.43 -17.11
CA ARG A 110 -8.56 4.72 -16.39
C ARG A 110 -8.29 4.49 -14.91
N THR A 111 -8.88 3.46 -14.32
CA THR A 111 -8.68 3.13 -12.90
C THR A 111 -7.22 2.84 -12.63
N SER A 112 -6.56 1.96 -13.41
CA SER A 112 -5.15 1.60 -13.19
C SER A 112 -4.24 2.83 -13.29
N ARG A 113 -4.46 3.71 -14.27
CA ARG A 113 -3.73 4.99 -14.43
C ARG A 113 -3.96 5.95 -13.28
N LEU A 114 -5.21 6.09 -12.81
CA LEU A 114 -5.53 6.98 -11.70
C LEU A 114 -4.95 6.47 -10.39
N ILE A 115 -5.00 5.16 -10.14
CA ILE A 115 -4.30 4.54 -9.02
C ILE A 115 -2.81 4.90 -9.10
N SER A 116 -2.19 4.68 -10.25
CA SER A 116 -0.76 4.92 -10.42
C SER A 116 -0.39 6.38 -10.18
N SER A 117 -1.03 7.31 -10.86
CA SER A 117 -0.77 8.75 -10.75
C SER A 117 -1.04 9.33 -9.35
N LEU A 118 -2.05 8.81 -8.64
CA LEU A 118 -2.35 9.27 -7.29
C LEU A 118 -1.42 8.66 -6.26
N THR A 119 -0.92 7.45 -6.46
CA THR A 119 -0.10 6.76 -5.44
C THR A 119 1.39 6.78 -5.72
N ASN A 120 1.80 7.13 -6.94
CA ASN A 120 3.15 6.96 -7.48
C ASN A 120 3.63 5.51 -7.35
N GLN A 121 2.72 4.57 -7.54
CA GLN A 121 2.96 3.12 -7.49
C GLN A 121 2.43 2.46 -8.76
N VAL A 122 2.61 1.14 -8.86
CA VAL A 122 1.98 0.35 -9.92
C VAL A 122 0.49 0.22 -9.60
N GLY A 123 -0.36 0.77 -10.46
CA GLY A 123 -1.80 0.63 -10.37
C GLY A 123 -2.28 -0.57 -11.17
N VAL A 124 -3.16 -1.38 -10.58
CA VAL A 124 -3.70 -2.60 -11.19
C VAL A 124 -5.22 -2.58 -11.11
N ALA A 125 -5.87 -2.96 -12.21
CA ALA A 125 -7.30 -3.25 -12.25
C ALA A 125 -7.53 -4.59 -12.93
N LEU A 126 -8.29 -5.47 -12.28
CA LEU A 126 -8.53 -6.83 -12.74
C LEU A 126 -10.03 -7.11 -12.85
N TYR A 127 -10.43 -7.61 -14.01
CA TYR A 127 -11.77 -8.16 -14.24
C TYR A 127 -11.67 -9.64 -14.70
N PRO A 128 -11.73 -10.61 -13.76
CA PRO A 128 -11.37 -12.00 -14.01
C PRO A 128 -12.15 -12.68 -15.13
N THR A 129 -13.44 -12.35 -15.30
CA THR A 129 -14.29 -12.98 -16.32
C THR A 129 -13.86 -12.67 -17.75
N THR A 130 -13.07 -11.62 -17.98
CA THR A 130 -12.44 -11.34 -19.28
C THR A 130 -11.02 -11.86 -19.42
N GLY A 131 -10.41 -12.34 -18.33
CA GLY A 131 -8.98 -12.68 -18.29
C GLY A 131 -8.04 -11.50 -18.55
N LYS A 132 -8.54 -10.26 -18.55
CA LYS A 132 -7.76 -9.05 -18.79
C LYS A 132 -7.29 -8.45 -17.47
N VAL A 133 -6.02 -8.07 -17.44
CA VAL A 133 -5.40 -7.29 -16.37
C VAL A 133 -4.95 -5.97 -16.98
N TYR A 134 -5.26 -4.87 -16.30
CA TYR A 134 -4.85 -3.53 -16.66
C TYR A 134 -3.83 -3.07 -15.64
N LEU A 135 -2.71 -2.56 -16.13
CA LEU A 135 -1.59 -2.16 -15.29
C LEU A 135 -1.02 -0.86 -15.81
N ASP A 136 -0.68 0.04 -14.90
CA ASP A 136 0.00 1.30 -15.19
C ASP A 136 1.05 1.62 -14.12
N GLY A 137 2.06 2.41 -14.48
CA GLY A 137 3.06 2.88 -13.52
C GLY A 137 4.21 1.92 -13.22
N THR A 138 4.51 0.94 -14.07
CA THR A 138 5.70 0.05 -13.90
C THR A 138 7.00 0.83 -13.74
N SER A 139 7.11 2.00 -14.39
CA SER A 139 8.27 2.88 -14.28
C SER A 139 8.54 3.35 -12.85
N HIS A 140 7.51 3.48 -12.00
CA HIS A 140 7.69 3.88 -10.61
C HIS A 140 8.51 2.89 -9.79
N ILE A 141 8.53 1.61 -10.18
CA ILE A 141 9.37 0.57 -9.54
C ILE A 141 10.85 0.83 -9.80
N ILE A 142 11.20 1.29 -11.01
CA ILE A 142 12.59 1.55 -11.42
C ILE A 142 13.21 2.66 -10.57
N GLU A 143 12.39 3.63 -10.15
CA GLU A 143 12.82 4.79 -9.39
C GLU A 143 13.04 4.50 -7.89
N GLN A 144 12.64 3.32 -7.38
CA GLN A 144 12.74 3.04 -5.95
C GLN A 144 14.12 2.50 -5.54
N PRO A 145 14.69 3.00 -4.43
CA PRO A 145 15.89 2.47 -3.77
C PRO A 145 15.96 0.93 -3.60
N GLU A 146 14.83 0.28 -3.38
CA GLU A 146 14.70 -1.17 -3.17
C GLU A 146 15.08 -2.00 -4.40
N PHE A 147 14.94 -1.44 -5.60
CA PHE A 147 15.14 -2.14 -6.88
C PHE A 147 16.43 -1.73 -7.61
N LYS A 148 17.46 -1.31 -6.87
CA LYS A 148 18.81 -1.04 -7.41
C LYS A 148 19.52 -2.29 -7.95
N ASP A 149 19.17 -3.47 -7.45
CA ASP A 149 19.68 -4.73 -7.98
C ASP A 149 18.97 -5.07 -9.29
N LEU A 150 19.72 -5.07 -10.40
CA LEU A 150 19.18 -5.33 -11.74
C LEU A 150 18.52 -6.71 -11.88
N LYS A 151 18.98 -7.73 -11.15
CA LYS A 151 18.35 -9.06 -11.19
C LYS A 151 16.99 -9.01 -10.51
N LYS A 152 16.88 -8.34 -9.36
CA LYS A 152 15.60 -8.12 -8.67
C LYS A 152 14.65 -7.30 -9.53
N LEU A 153 15.14 -6.20 -10.12
CA LEU A 153 14.35 -5.34 -11.00
C LEU A 153 13.81 -6.10 -12.22
N TYR A 154 14.66 -6.87 -12.91
CA TYR A 154 14.22 -7.66 -14.05
C TYR A 154 13.17 -8.71 -13.66
N ALA A 155 13.34 -9.36 -12.50
CA ALA A 155 12.40 -10.35 -12.01
C ALA A 155 11.03 -9.73 -11.69
N ILE A 156 10.97 -8.57 -11.05
CA ILE A 156 9.70 -7.89 -10.76
C ILE A 156 9.03 -7.37 -12.04
N ILE A 157 9.78 -6.78 -12.97
CA ILE A 157 9.22 -6.32 -14.25
C ILE A 157 8.63 -7.50 -15.04
N LYS A 158 9.38 -8.60 -15.18
CA LYS A 158 8.88 -9.81 -15.85
C LYS A 158 7.64 -10.37 -15.15
N TYR A 159 7.59 -10.29 -13.83
CA TYR A 159 6.42 -10.72 -13.06
C TYR A 159 5.18 -9.86 -13.37
N LEU A 160 5.33 -8.53 -13.39
CA LEU A 160 4.26 -7.58 -13.69
C LEU A 160 3.80 -7.62 -15.16
N GLU A 161 4.68 -7.98 -16.09
CA GLU A 161 4.32 -8.14 -17.52
C GLU A 161 3.49 -9.41 -17.79
N GLU A 162 3.64 -10.43 -16.94
CA GLU A 162 2.97 -11.71 -17.10
C GLU A 162 1.54 -11.67 -16.52
N LYS A 163 0.54 -11.63 -17.40
CA LYS A 163 -0.88 -11.51 -16.99
C LYS A 163 -1.33 -12.61 -16.04
N THR A 164 -0.85 -13.84 -16.25
CA THR A 164 -1.20 -15.00 -15.42
C THR A 164 -0.76 -14.82 -13.97
N ASN A 165 0.40 -14.19 -13.78
CA ASN A 165 0.94 -13.93 -12.45
C ASN A 165 0.07 -12.93 -11.68
N LEU A 166 -0.35 -11.85 -12.34
CA LEU A 166 -1.21 -10.83 -11.73
C LEU A 166 -2.63 -11.34 -11.46
N LEU A 167 -3.15 -12.21 -12.33
CA LEU A 167 -4.41 -12.92 -12.08
C LEU A 167 -4.32 -13.74 -10.80
N ASN A 168 -3.25 -14.51 -10.61
CA ASN A 168 -3.06 -15.33 -9.41
C ASN A 168 -2.92 -14.48 -8.15
N LEU A 169 -2.11 -13.41 -8.20
CA LEU A 169 -1.91 -12.49 -7.07
C LEU A 169 -3.22 -11.90 -6.53
N LEU A 170 -4.15 -11.60 -7.45
CA LEU A 170 -5.42 -10.96 -7.12
C LEU A 170 -6.59 -11.95 -6.99
N SER A 171 -6.40 -13.23 -7.27
CA SER A 171 -7.45 -14.27 -7.14
C SER A 171 -7.24 -15.22 -5.97
N GLU A 172 -6.05 -15.24 -5.37
CA GLU A 172 -5.74 -16.01 -4.15
C GLU A 172 -6.61 -15.58 -2.95
N GLU A 173 -7.13 -14.35 -2.97
CA GLU A 173 -8.06 -13.88 -1.96
C GLU A 173 -9.49 -14.23 -2.35
N SER A 174 -10.18 -14.92 -1.45
CA SER A 174 -11.62 -15.19 -1.53
C SER A 174 -12.38 -13.93 -1.97
N PHE A 175 -13.52 -14.11 -2.65
CA PHE A 175 -14.42 -13.06 -3.15
C PHE A 175 -15.07 -12.18 -2.05
N ASN A 176 -14.27 -11.74 -1.07
CA ASN A 176 -14.56 -10.66 -0.16
C ASN A 176 -14.21 -9.36 -0.89
N ASP A 177 -15.15 -8.43 -0.89
CA ASP A 177 -14.89 -7.13 -1.50
C ASP A 177 -13.88 -6.33 -0.66
N GLY A 178 -13.69 -6.67 0.62
CA GLY A 178 -12.86 -5.92 1.56
C GLY A 178 -11.45 -5.57 1.08
N LEU A 179 -10.90 -4.52 1.68
CA LEU A 179 -9.50 -4.15 1.52
C LEU A 179 -8.61 -5.24 2.12
N THR A 180 -7.61 -5.67 1.35
CA THR A 180 -6.55 -6.56 1.82
C THR A 180 -5.19 -5.92 1.56
N VAL A 181 -4.25 -6.20 2.44
CA VAL A 181 -2.88 -5.72 2.36
C VAL A 181 -1.97 -6.91 2.63
N HIS A 182 -1.00 -7.16 1.76
CA HIS A 182 0.12 -8.09 1.98
C HIS A 182 1.43 -7.32 1.98
N ILE A 183 2.32 -7.63 2.90
CA ILE A 183 3.57 -6.91 3.14
C ILE A 183 4.72 -7.91 3.18
N GLY A 184 5.71 -7.69 2.31
CA GLY A 184 6.96 -8.41 2.35
C GLY A 184 6.81 -9.93 2.41
N ASP A 185 7.21 -10.52 3.53
CA ASP A 185 7.20 -11.97 3.74
C ASP A 185 5.81 -12.62 3.74
N GLU A 186 4.73 -11.83 3.82
CA GLU A 186 3.37 -12.34 3.63
C GLU A 186 3.07 -12.65 2.16
N ASN A 187 3.83 -12.08 1.22
CA ASN A 187 3.69 -12.40 -0.20
C ASN A 187 4.31 -13.79 -0.47
N HIS A 188 3.55 -14.67 -1.12
CA HIS A 188 3.97 -16.04 -1.44
C HIS A 188 5.18 -16.13 -2.39
N LEU A 189 5.45 -15.06 -3.16
CA LEU A 189 6.49 -15.03 -4.17
C LEU A 189 7.73 -14.28 -3.67
N SER A 190 8.90 -14.92 -3.82
CA SER A 190 10.18 -14.38 -3.35
C SER A 190 10.48 -12.97 -3.90
N TYR A 191 10.10 -12.68 -5.15
CA TYR A 191 10.31 -11.37 -5.77
C TYR A 191 9.39 -10.26 -5.22
N LEU A 192 8.26 -10.62 -4.62
CA LEU A 192 7.32 -9.68 -4.00
C LEU A 192 7.64 -9.40 -2.53
N LYS A 193 8.67 -10.03 -1.95
CA LYS A 193 9.08 -9.79 -0.56
C LYS A 193 9.64 -8.39 -0.28
N GLU A 194 10.01 -7.67 -1.34
CA GLU A 194 10.39 -6.26 -1.26
C GLU A 194 9.19 -5.32 -1.48
N CYS A 195 8.03 -5.88 -1.81
CA CYS A 195 6.82 -5.15 -2.14
C CYS A 195 5.79 -5.24 -1.02
N SER A 196 4.80 -4.37 -1.12
CA SER A 196 3.49 -4.59 -0.54
C SER A 196 2.44 -4.50 -1.63
N VAL A 197 1.37 -5.27 -1.43
CA VAL A 197 0.27 -5.42 -2.37
C VAL A 197 -1.00 -5.04 -1.62
N VAL A 198 -1.63 -3.94 -2.02
CA VAL A 198 -2.88 -3.45 -1.44
C VAL A 198 -3.99 -3.68 -2.45
N THR A 199 -5.07 -4.35 -2.09
CA THR A 199 -6.16 -4.69 -3.03
C THR A 199 -7.53 -4.43 -2.42
N ARG A 200 -8.51 -4.11 -3.26
CA ARG A 200 -9.93 -3.95 -2.89
C ARG A 200 -10.80 -4.55 -3.98
N GLY A 201 -11.72 -5.42 -3.60
CA GLY A 201 -12.72 -5.97 -4.54
C GLY A 201 -13.80 -4.95 -4.89
N TYR A 202 -14.34 -5.03 -6.10
CA TYR A 202 -15.50 -4.27 -6.55
C TYR A 202 -16.60 -5.21 -7.06
N ARG A 203 -17.84 -4.71 -7.11
CA ARG A 203 -19.02 -5.52 -7.47
C ARG A 203 -19.65 -5.07 -8.79
N LEU A 204 -20.40 -5.98 -9.39
CA LEU A 204 -21.30 -5.76 -10.53
C LEU A 204 -22.56 -6.61 -10.28
N ARG A 205 -23.76 -6.01 -10.42
CA ARG A 205 -25.04 -6.67 -10.08
C ARG A 205 -25.04 -7.29 -8.68
N GLY A 206 -24.43 -6.61 -7.72
CA GLY A 206 -24.27 -7.13 -6.36
C GLY A 206 -23.47 -8.43 -6.26
N LYS A 207 -22.65 -8.79 -7.26
CA LYS A 207 -21.72 -9.93 -7.21
C LYS A 207 -20.27 -9.45 -7.31
N PRO A 208 -19.31 -10.14 -6.67
CA PRO A 208 -17.89 -9.88 -6.84
C PRO A 208 -17.51 -9.94 -8.32
N ALA A 209 -16.96 -8.84 -8.83
CA ALA A 209 -16.72 -8.63 -10.25
C ALA A 209 -15.23 -8.61 -10.59
N GLY A 210 -14.39 -8.14 -9.66
CA GLY A 210 -12.96 -8.03 -9.85
C GLY A 210 -12.28 -7.35 -8.67
N ARG A 211 -11.00 -7.00 -8.84
CA ARG A 211 -10.21 -6.30 -7.83
C ARG A 211 -9.41 -5.16 -8.42
N LEU A 212 -9.30 -4.09 -7.66
CA LEU A 212 -8.32 -3.03 -7.86
C LEU A 212 -7.13 -3.30 -6.95
N GLY A 213 -5.94 -2.85 -7.34
CA GLY A 213 -4.76 -3.02 -6.52
C GLY A 213 -3.65 -2.01 -6.76
N VAL A 214 -2.77 -1.93 -5.78
CA VAL A 214 -1.51 -1.20 -5.81
C VAL A 214 -0.39 -2.17 -5.48
N ILE A 215 0.67 -2.12 -6.28
CA ILE A 215 1.93 -2.83 -6.00
C ILE A 215 3.03 -1.76 -5.88
N GLY A 216 3.76 -1.77 -4.77
CA GLY A 216 4.83 -0.81 -4.51
C GLY A 216 5.81 -1.31 -3.44
N PRO A 217 6.85 -0.55 -3.08
CA PRO A 217 7.79 -0.96 -2.05
C PRO A 217 7.09 -1.00 -0.67
N LYS A 218 7.66 -1.76 0.28
CA LYS A 218 7.13 -1.84 1.65
C LYS A 218 6.98 -0.49 2.35
N ARG A 219 7.76 0.50 1.93
CA ARG A 219 7.73 1.88 2.45
C ARG A 219 6.82 2.82 1.64
N MET A 220 5.76 2.32 1.00
CA MET A 220 4.78 3.18 0.33
C MET A 220 4.02 4.07 1.34
N VAL A 221 3.44 5.17 0.86
CA VAL A 221 2.62 6.08 1.68
C VAL A 221 1.21 5.47 1.90
N TYR A 222 1.08 4.50 2.81
CA TYR A 222 -0.18 3.77 3.05
C TYR A 222 -1.38 4.66 3.35
N GLU A 223 -1.16 5.79 4.02
CA GLU A 223 -2.20 6.79 4.31
C GLU A 223 -2.80 7.43 3.07
N LYS A 224 -2.08 7.41 1.95
CA LYS A 224 -2.57 7.85 0.65
C LYS A 224 -3.13 6.67 -0.13
N VAL A 225 -2.42 5.54 -0.14
CA VAL A 225 -2.76 4.34 -0.92
C VAL A 225 -4.10 3.74 -0.51
N ILE A 226 -4.28 3.48 0.79
CA ILE A 226 -5.47 2.81 1.32
C ILE A 226 -6.76 3.58 0.98
N PRO A 227 -6.93 4.86 1.35
CA PRO A 227 -8.17 5.59 1.05
C PRO A 227 -8.37 5.79 -0.46
N THR A 228 -7.31 5.88 -1.26
CA THR A 228 -7.41 5.97 -2.73
C THR A 228 -8.04 4.70 -3.30
N ILE A 229 -7.56 3.52 -2.88
CA ILE A 229 -8.05 2.24 -3.38
C ILE A 229 -9.45 1.92 -2.86
N GLU A 230 -9.77 2.25 -1.61
CA GLU A 230 -11.12 2.10 -1.07
C GLU A 230 -12.14 2.91 -1.88
N LEU A 231 -11.85 4.20 -2.07
CA LEU A 231 -12.72 5.11 -2.81
C LEU A 231 -12.89 4.68 -4.28
N LEU A 232 -11.80 4.31 -4.96
CA LEU A 232 -11.87 3.86 -6.34
C LEU A 232 -12.67 2.55 -6.46
N GLY A 233 -12.57 1.65 -5.48
CA GLY A 233 -13.37 0.42 -5.46
C GLY A 233 -14.86 0.71 -5.37
N ASP A 234 -15.25 1.66 -4.52
CA ASP A 234 -16.65 2.09 -4.38
C ASP A 234 -17.14 2.80 -5.65
N MET A 235 -16.32 3.68 -6.23
CA MET A 235 -16.66 4.39 -7.47
C MET A 235 -16.80 3.47 -8.68
N VAL A 236 -15.85 2.54 -8.87
CA VAL A 236 -15.92 1.54 -9.94
C VAL A 236 -17.18 0.69 -9.78
N THR A 237 -17.53 0.29 -8.55
CA THR A 237 -18.78 -0.44 -8.30
C THR A 237 -20.00 0.35 -8.80
N GLY A 238 -20.12 1.63 -8.45
CA GLY A 238 -21.24 2.47 -8.91
C GLY A 238 -21.29 2.68 -10.42
N ILE A 239 -20.14 2.96 -11.05
CA ILE A 239 -20.04 3.15 -12.51
C ILE A 239 -20.46 1.87 -13.26
N LEU A 240 -20.01 0.71 -12.79
CA LEU A 240 -20.32 -0.55 -13.45
C LEU A 240 -21.80 -0.93 -13.30
N GLU A 241 -22.46 -0.53 -12.21
CA GLU A 241 -23.90 -0.67 -12.06
C GLU A 241 -24.68 0.23 -13.02
N GLU A 242 -24.19 1.45 -13.31
CA GLU A 242 -24.81 2.36 -14.30
C GLU A 242 -24.62 1.90 -15.75
N LEU A 243 -23.45 1.37 -16.12
CA LEU A 243 -23.17 0.90 -17.48
C LEU A 243 -23.96 -0.35 -17.90
N ASP A 244 -24.47 -1.09 -16.91
CA ASP A 244 -25.15 -2.36 -17.08
C ASP A 244 -26.68 -2.25 -17.04
N GLY A 245 -27.20 -1.06 -16.69
CA GLY A 245 -28.62 -0.69 -16.72
C GLY A 245 -29.05 -0.12 -18.07
#